data_AF-S2KQA1-F1
#
_entry.id   AF-S2KQA1-F1
#
_cell.length_a   1.000
_cell.length_b   1.000
_cell.length_c   1.000
_cell.angle_alpha   90.00
_cell.angle_beta   90.00
_cell.angle_gamma   90.00
#
_symmetry.space_group_name_H-M   'P 1'
#
loop_
_entity.id
_entity.type
_entity.pdbx_description
1 polymer ?
#
loop_
_entity_poly.entity_id
_entity_poly.type
_entity_poly.pdbx_seq_one_letter_code
_entity_poly.pdbx_strand_id
1 'polypeptide(L)'
;MDLKRRWDVKDVDLPFIESPVFAKSKVERELSGMRYISREALSQLYEKAGGSRYSYVDDRTMIKRIIEAVADGDLYLVLNNGFERLSSPLVEWDGQQWRARSFGLTEMGAQHLVESKLPRLNARGLGPGEVAAQRVGSWGVTRPASAPLPKRTPEPVVPEPSEETRTLQIGVFFDGTGNNMANDRRLTDRDITNVAKLRDLYRYDGDDGDYHRVYIHGVGTITGLEGEDGFVAPESTIGLALGLGAEGGHARIELALQRVRRILKANEGAEVVFDVFGFSRGAALARHFVNLIHRWPDFMSIPDAYPRTPTSHIPARHILGFPDMPLADRQVRFVGLFDTVGSFYWPGNDDDGDFDLYMAPGSARRVVHLTAHHEIRHNFPLSSIADALGNHPGNFAELALPGVHADVGGGYENPEVDFANYEEFIVRRRGGLGLNERTIRLAQMDAEKRGLTIRVEYPDVVEIERRATRKELAIYALHQMHREAQQMRVPLRDMDDADPDHAIPAELQAIIDAWEREGMRRKRPWMLDVSRERFAGYIHTSHRQESLPHAPEPSGVRQVYPNVSRRSYLPAREVQDA
;
A
#
# COMPACT_ATOMS: atom_id res chain seq x y z
N MET A 1 -16.85 -31.53 -13.50
CA MET A 1 -16.95 -30.07 -13.72
C MET A 1 -18.15 -29.68 -14.60
N ASP A 2 -19.00 -28.74 -14.17
CA ASP A 2 -19.93 -27.98 -15.03
C ASP A 2 -19.57 -26.49 -14.92
N LEU A 3 -18.91 -25.96 -15.96
CA LEU A 3 -18.55 -24.54 -16.06
C LEU A 3 -19.51 -23.80 -16.98
N LYS A 4 -20.11 -22.72 -16.49
CA LYS A 4 -21.07 -21.86 -17.23
C LYS A 4 -20.54 -20.43 -17.30
N ARG A 5 -20.71 -19.77 -18.45
CA ARG A 5 -20.45 -18.33 -18.58
C ARG A 5 -21.56 -17.54 -17.91
N ARG A 6 -21.29 -16.29 -17.54
CA ARG A 6 -22.22 -15.37 -16.83
C ARG A 6 -23.65 -15.31 -17.38
N TRP A 7 -23.83 -15.40 -18.69
CA TRP A 7 -25.15 -15.40 -19.34
C TRP A 7 -25.79 -16.79 -19.46
N ASP A 8 -25.01 -17.87 -19.39
CA ASP A 8 -25.49 -19.27 -19.43
C ASP A 8 -25.99 -19.77 -18.05
N VAL A 9 -25.73 -19.03 -16.97
CA VAL A 9 -26.19 -19.31 -15.60
C VAL A 9 -27.69 -19.00 -15.45
N LYS A 10 -28.48 -19.95 -14.93
CA LYS A 10 -29.89 -19.73 -14.58
C LYS A 10 -30.04 -19.18 -13.17
N ASP A 11 -31.13 -18.47 -12.88
CA ASP A 11 -31.34 -17.88 -11.54
C ASP A 11 -31.49 -18.96 -10.45
N VAL A 12 -31.96 -20.17 -10.82
CA VAL A 12 -31.98 -21.35 -9.94
C VAL A 12 -30.62 -22.03 -9.75
N ASP A 13 -29.61 -21.75 -10.60
CA ASP A 13 -28.26 -22.28 -10.40
C ASP A 13 -27.53 -21.54 -9.25
N LEU A 14 -27.95 -20.32 -8.90
CA LEU A 14 -27.22 -19.41 -7.99
C LEU A 14 -26.86 -20.02 -6.62
N PRO A 15 -27.73 -20.79 -5.92
CA PRO A 15 -27.37 -21.47 -4.67
C PRO A 15 -26.38 -22.63 -4.81
N PHE A 16 -26.01 -23.00 -6.03
CA PHE A 16 -25.14 -24.11 -6.36
C PHE A 16 -23.81 -23.66 -6.98
N ILE A 17 -23.51 -22.36 -6.92
CA ILE A 17 -22.27 -21.79 -7.43
C ILE A 17 -21.24 -21.68 -6.31
N GLU A 18 -20.08 -22.28 -6.55
CA GLU A 18 -18.89 -22.14 -5.73
C GLU A 18 -18.26 -20.75 -6.00
N SER A 19 -17.83 -20.02 -4.95
CA SER A 19 -17.22 -18.70 -5.16
C SER A 19 -15.91 -18.81 -5.95
N PRO A 20 -15.59 -17.88 -6.88
CA PRO A 20 -14.39 -17.89 -7.72
C PRO A 20 -13.09 -18.34 -7.02
N VAL A 21 -12.85 -17.87 -5.79
CA VAL A 21 -11.67 -18.26 -4.99
C VAL A 21 -11.60 -19.76 -4.71
N PHE A 22 -12.71 -20.39 -4.29
CA PHE A 22 -12.78 -21.83 -4.03
C PHE A 22 -13.00 -22.65 -5.31
N ALA A 23 -13.72 -22.10 -6.28
CA ALA A 23 -13.93 -22.67 -7.60
C ALA A 23 -12.59 -22.87 -8.32
N LYS A 24 -11.71 -21.86 -8.31
CA LYS A 24 -10.34 -21.94 -8.85
C LYS A 24 -9.61 -23.17 -8.33
N SER A 25 -9.48 -23.32 -7.00
CA SER A 25 -8.75 -24.45 -6.40
C SER A 25 -9.40 -25.82 -6.66
N LYS A 26 -10.72 -25.88 -6.85
CA LYS A 26 -11.41 -27.11 -7.28
C LYS A 26 -11.14 -27.43 -8.76
N VAL A 27 -11.21 -26.44 -9.64
CA VAL A 27 -10.96 -26.55 -11.10
C VAL A 27 -9.50 -26.89 -11.39
N GLU A 28 -8.55 -26.26 -10.71
CA GLU A 28 -7.12 -26.59 -10.77
C GLU A 28 -6.88 -28.06 -10.41
N ARG A 29 -7.52 -28.57 -9.34
CA ARG A 29 -7.38 -29.96 -8.91
C ARG A 29 -8.09 -30.97 -9.84
N GLU A 30 -9.27 -30.65 -10.36
CA GLU A 30 -9.94 -31.44 -11.40
C GLU A 30 -9.03 -31.57 -12.64
N LEU A 31 -8.66 -30.43 -13.25
CA LEU A 31 -7.90 -30.40 -14.51
C LEU A 31 -6.47 -30.95 -14.38
N SER A 32 -5.82 -30.78 -13.22
CA SER A 32 -4.47 -31.33 -12.99
C SER A 32 -4.49 -32.81 -12.55
N GLY A 33 -5.60 -33.29 -12.00
CA GLY A 33 -5.78 -34.67 -11.53
C GLY A 33 -6.36 -35.62 -12.59
N MET A 34 -7.05 -35.11 -13.61
CA MET A 34 -7.65 -35.90 -14.68
C MET A 34 -6.57 -36.52 -15.59
N ARG A 35 -6.30 -37.81 -15.40
CA ARG A 35 -5.48 -38.61 -16.35
C ARG A 35 -6.06 -38.67 -17.77
N TYR A 36 -7.36 -38.43 -17.94
CA TYR A 36 -8.05 -38.45 -19.24
C TYR A 36 -9.24 -37.47 -19.27
N ILE A 37 -8.98 -36.17 -19.48
CA ILE A 37 -9.95 -35.29 -20.14
C ILE A 37 -9.76 -35.44 -21.66
N SER A 38 -10.84 -35.54 -22.44
CA SER A 38 -10.70 -35.59 -23.90
C SER A 38 -10.34 -34.21 -24.45
N ARG A 39 -9.58 -34.15 -25.55
CA ARG A 39 -9.10 -32.87 -26.10
C ARG A 39 -10.26 -32.03 -26.66
N GLU A 40 -11.33 -32.67 -27.09
CA GLU A 40 -12.60 -32.05 -27.51
C GLU A 40 -13.32 -31.42 -26.32
N ALA A 41 -13.34 -32.08 -25.16
CA ALA A 41 -13.94 -31.55 -23.94
C ALA A 41 -13.10 -30.36 -23.39
N LEU A 42 -11.78 -30.49 -23.39
CA LEU A 42 -10.87 -29.39 -23.00
C LEU A 42 -11.02 -28.20 -23.96
N SER A 43 -11.09 -28.44 -25.27
CA SER A 43 -11.31 -27.39 -26.28
C SER A 43 -12.66 -26.68 -26.12
N GLN A 44 -13.74 -27.38 -25.75
CA GLN A 44 -15.03 -26.75 -25.43
C GLN A 44 -14.98 -25.88 -24.16
N LEU A 45 -14.21 -26.27 -23.15
CA LEU A 45 -13.99 -25.44 -21.96
C LEU A 45 -13.11 -24.22 -22.28
N TYR A 46 -12.11 -24.39 -23.14
CA TYR A 46 -11.26 -23.30 -23.64
C TYR A 46 -12.07 -22.29 -24.48
N GLU A 47 -12.96 -22.76 -25.37
CA GLU A 47 -13.90 -21.93 -26.13
C GLU A 47 -14.88 -21.18 -25.22
N LYS A 48 -15.33 -21.81 -24.11
CA LYS A 48 -16.08 -21.14 -23.05
C LYS A 48 -15.26 -20.06 -22.32
N ALA A 49 -13.96 -20.26 -22.13
CA ALA A 49 -13.02 -19.31 -21.51
C ALA A 49 -12.52 -18.19 -22.47
N GLY A 50 -13.23 -17.98 -23.59
CA GLY A 50 -12.88 -16.96 -24.59
C GLY A 50 -11.72 -17.35 -25.52
N GLY A 51 -11.25 -18.60 -25.47
CA GLY A 51 -10.22 -19.12 -26.37
C GLY A 51 -10.72 -19.32 -27.80
N SER A 52 -9.86 -19.09 -28.79
CA SER A 52 -10.21 -19.32 -30.19
C SER A 52 -10.14 -20.79 -30.55
N ARG A 53 -11.22 -21.32 -31.15
CA ARG A 53 -11.30 -22.70 -31.65
C ARG A 53 -10.42 -22.97 -32.88
N TYR A 54 -9.89 -21.92 -33.52
CA TYR A 54 -9.07 -22.03 -34.73
C TYR A 54 -7.56 -21.93 -34.48
N SER A 55 -7.13 -21.55 -33.28
CA SER A 55 -5.71 -21.54 -32.89
C SER A 55 -5.28 -22.91 -32.37
N TYR A 56 -4.19 -23.47 -32.90
CA TYR A 56 -3.57 -24.65 -32.33
C TYR A 56 -2.82 -24.26 -31.04
N VAL A 57 -3.42 -24.57 -29.90
CA VAL A 57 -2.91 -24.25 -28.55
C VAL A 57 -2.63 -25.57 -27.82
N ASP A 58 -1.62 -25.58 -26.96
CA ASP A 58 -1.30 -26.74 -26.13
C ASP A 58 -2.23 -26.85 -24.91
N ASP A 59 -2.36 -28.07 -24.39
CA ASP A 59 -3.35 -28.38 -23.38
C ASP A 59 -3.04 -27.70 -22.02
N ARG A 60 -1.76 -27.39 -21.72
CA ARG A 60 -1.36 -26.66 -20.51
C ARG A 60 -1.77 -25.20 -20.59
N THR A 61 -1.60 -24.56 -21.75
CA THR A 61 -2.09 -23.19 -22.01
C THR A 61 -3.62 -23.13 -22.01
N MET A 62 -4.31 -24.14 -22.55
CA MET A 62 -5.78 -24.23 -22.44
C MET A 62 -6.23 -24.34 -20.99
N ILE A 63 -5.63 -25.24 -20.20
CA ILE A 63 -5.93 -25.43 -18.76
C ILE A 63 -5.68 -24.13 -17.99
N LYS A 64 -4.53 -23.46 -18.17
CA LYS A 64 -4.22 -22.17 -17.55
C LYS A 64 -5.31 -21.14 -17.84
N ARG A 65 -5.75 -21.03 -19.09
CA ARG A 65 -6.78 -20.05 -19.48
C ARG A 65 -8.16 -20.34 -18.87
N ILE A 66 -8.52 -21.61 -18.70
CA ILE A 66 -9.77 -22.01 -18.03
C ILE A 66 -9.71 -21.67 -16.54
N ILE A 67 -8.55 -21.87 -15.89
CA ILE A 67 -8.31 -21.50 -14.49
C ILE A 67 -8.38 -19.97 -14.31
N GLU A 68 -7.75 -19.19 -15.21
CA GLU A 68 -7.85 -17.73 -15.24
C GLU A 68 -9.30 -17.27 -15.34
N ALA A 69 -10.06 -17.77 -16.34
CA ALA A 69 -11.47 -17.38 -16.52
C ALA A 69 -12.39 -17.77 -15.34
N VAL A 70 -12.03 -18.76 -14.51
CA VAL A 70 -12.74 -19.07 -13.27
C VAL A 70 -12.32 -18.15 -12.12
N ALA A 71 -11.04 -17.77 -12.03
CA ALA A 71 -10.53 -16.84 -11.03
C ALA A 71 -11.03 -15.40 -11.25
N ASP A 72 -11.11 -14.97 -12.51
CA ASP A 72 -11.64 -13.67 -12.94
C ASP A 72 -13.18 -13.63 -12.90
N GLY A 73 -13.83 -14.80 -12.76
CA GLY A 73 -15.28 -14.96 -12.67
C GLY A 73 -16.05 -14.78 -13.99
N ASP A 74 -15.40 -14.98 -15.14
CA ASP A 74 -16.08 -15.14 -16.43
C ASP A 74 -16.78 -16.51 -16.55
N LEU A 75 -16.22 -17.53 -15.89
CA LEU A 75 -16.74 -18.89 -15.76
C LEU A 75 -17.04 -19.22 -14.29
N TYR A 76 -18.25 -19.74 -14.05
CA TYR A 76 -18.68 -20.18 -12.73
C TYR A 76 -18.76 -21.70 -12.66
N LEU A 77 -18.20 -22.27 -11.59
CA LEU A 77 -18.36 -23.68 -11.26
C LEU A 77 -19.73 -23.90 -10.60
N VAL A 78 -20.63 -24.55 -11.32
CA VAL A 78 -21.97 -24.88 -10.82
C VAL A 78 -21.97 -26.34 -10.42
N LEU A 79 -22.16 -26.63 -9.13
CA LEU A 79 -22.24 -28.00 -8.65
C LEU A 79 -23.65 -28.58 -8.93
N ASN A 80 -23.69 -29.85 -9.29
CA ASN A 80 -24.94 -30.59 -9.50
C ASN A 80 -25.08 -31.61 -8.35
N ASN A 81 -26.32 -31.91 -7.95
CA ASN A 81 -26.67 -32.42 -6.60
C ASN A 81 -26.24 -33.88 -6.29
N GLY A 82 -24.94 -34.18 -6.39
CA GLY A 82 -24.34 -35.47 -6.11
C GLY A 82 -22.93 -35.29 -5.51
N PHE A 83 -22.84 -35.46 -4.19
CA PHE A 83 -21.61 -35.74 -3.42
C PHE A 83 -20.48 -34.69 -3.35
N GLU A 84 -20.49 -33.61 -4.13
CA GLU A 84 -19.64 -32.44 -3.83
C GLU A 84 -20.38 -31.41 -2.97
N ARG A 85 -19.83 -31.10 -1.78
CA ARG A 85 -20.28 -29.99 -0.94
C ARG A 85 -19.63 -28.68 -1.42
N LEU A 86 -20.43 -27.61 -1.49
CA LEU A 86 -19.93 -26.24 -1.70
C LEU A 86 -19.04 -25.84 -0.52
N SER A 87 -17.86 -25.31 -0.81
CA SER A 87 -16.90 -24.85 0.19
C SER A 87 -17.22 -23.41 0.65
N SER A 88 -17.65 -22.57 -0.28
CA SER A 88 -18.13 -21.20 -0.11
C SER A 88 -19.22 -20.92 -1.16
N PRO A 89 -20.50 -21.23 -0.87
CA PRO A 89 -21.59 -20.94 -1.79
C PRO A 89 -21.83 -19.42 -1.90
N LEU A 90 -22.13 -18.90 -3.10
CA LEU A 90 -22.37 -17.47 -3.30
C LEU A 90 -23.57 -16.92 -2.51
N VAL A 91 -24.60 -17.74 -2.29
CA VAL A 91 -25.83 -17.39 -1.57
C VAL A 91 -26.21 -18.48 -0.57
N GLU A 92 -26.83 -18.09 0.54
CA GLU A 92 -27.37 -19.00 1.56
C GLU A 92 -28.84 -18.70 1.86
N TRP A 93 -29.54 -19.61 2.53
CA TRP A 93 -30.95 -19.46 2.89
C TRP A 93 -31.08 -19.08 4.37
N ASP A 94 -31.70 -17.94 4.66
CA ASP A 94 -31.81 -17.41 6.04
C ASP A 94 -32.99 -17.99 6.85
N GLY A 95 -33.83 -18.81 6.21
CA GLY A 95 -35.08 -19.32 6.76
C GLY A 95 -36.32 -18.79 6.04
N GLN A 96 -36.23 -17.63 5.40
CA GLN A 96 -37.33 -16.93 4.71
C GLN A 96 -37.02 -16.56 3.26
N GLN A 97 -35.75 -16.27 2.93
CA GLN A 97 -35.29 -15.88 1.60
C GLN A 97 -33.81 -16.28 1.38
N TRP A 98 -33.35 -16.18 0.13
CA TRP A 98 -31.92 -16.28 -0.17
C TRP A 98 -31.22 -14.96 0.14
N ARG A 99 -30.04 -15.01 0.76
CA ARG A 99 -29.14 -13.87 0.95
C ARG A 99 -27.80 -14.14 0.28
N ALA A 100 -27.15 -13.09 -0.18
CA ALA A 100 -25.74 -13.16 -0.56
C ALA A 100 -24.89 -13.43 0.67
N ARG A 101 -23.91 -14.34 0.57
CA ARG A 101 -22.86 -14.44 1.59
C ARG A 101 -21.88 -13.30 1.38
N SER A 102 -21.28 -12.78 2.46
CA SER A 102 -20.41 -11.60 2.44
C SER A 102 -19.35 -11.65 1.33
N PHE A 103 -18.70 -12.82 1.17
CA PHE A 103 -17.68 -13.06 0.15
C PHE A 103 -18.20 -12.95 -1.29
N GLY A 104 -19.43 -13.41 -1.56
CA GLY A 104 -20.05 -13.43 -2.89
C GLY A 104 -20.36 -12.04 -3.49
N LEU A 105 -20.31 -10.98 -2.67
CA LEU A 105 -20.39 -9.58 -3.10
C LEU A 105 -19.02 -8.89 -3.18
N THR A 106 -17.94 -9.54 -2.73
CA THR A 106 -16.57 -8.97 -2.69
C THR A 106 -15.61 -9.61 -3.69
N GLU A 107 -15.90 -10.82 -4.18
CA GLU A 107 -15.11 -11.49 -5.21
C GLU A 107 -15.41 -10.91 -6.60
N MET A 108 -14.36 -10.55 -7.36
CA MET A 108 -14.49 -10.07 -8.74
C MET A 108 -15.21 -11.11 -9.61
N GLY A 109 -16.01 -10.63 -10.56
CA GLY A 109 -16.89 -11.45 -11.41
C GLY A 109 -18.15 -11.99 -10.70
N ALA A 110 -18.10 -12.37 -9.43
CA ALA A 110 -19.26 -12.92 -8.70
C ALA A 110 -20.34 -11.88 -8.39
N GLN A 111 -19.94 -10.67 -7.95
CA GLN A 111 -20.85 -9.62 -7.45
C GLN A 111 -22.06 -9.37 -8.37
N HIS A 112 -21.83 -9.01 -9.65
CA HIS A 112 -22.92 -8.74 -10.60
C HIS A 112 -23.83 -9.96 -10.83
N LEU A 113 -23.29 -11.19 -10.77
CA LEU A 113 -24.11 -12.39 -10.94
C LEU A 113 -25.12 -12.50 -9.78
N VAL A 114 -24.67 -12.24 -8.55
CA VAL A 114 -25.52 -12.21 -7.36
C VAL A 114 -26.52 -11.05 -7.45
N GLU A 115 -26.07 -9.80 -7.64
CA GLU A 115 -26.94 -8.61 -7.72
C GLU A 115 -28.03 -8.73 -8.78
N SER A 116 -27.72 -9.27 -9.97
CA SER A 116 -28.67 -9.36 -11.07
C SER A 116 -29.64 -10.54 -10.97
N LYS A 117 -29.33 -11.60 -10.19
CA LYS A 117 -30.12 -12.84 -10.11
C LYS A 117 -30.76 -13.10 -8.75
N LEU A 118 -30.14 -12.69 -7.65
CA LEU A 118 -30.68 -12.92 -6.30
C LEU A 118 -32.06 -12.26 -6.11
N PRO A 119 -32.32 -11.01 -6.55
CA PRO A 119 -33.66 -10.44 -6.49
C PRO A 119 -34.67 -11.21 -7.35
N ARG A 120 -34.24 -11.77 -8.49
CA ARG A 120 -35.10 -12.58 -9.39
C ARG A 120 -35.40 -13.96 -8.82
N LEU A 121 -34.48 -14.54 -8.06
CA LEU A 121 -34.68 -15.79 -7.32
C LEU A 121 -35.67 -15.58 -6.17
N ASN A 122 -35.47 -14.55 -5.35
CA ASN A 122 -36.36 -14.21 -4.24
C ASN A 122 -37.76 -13.77 -4.70
N ALA A 123 -37.87 -13.01 -5.80
CA ALA A 123 -39.17 -12.64 -6.39
C ALA A 123 -40.00 -13.83 -6.90
N ARG A 124 -39.42 -15.04 -6.98
CA ARG A 124 -40.13 -16.29 -7.31
C ARG A 124 -40.57 -17.08 -6.08
N GLY A 125 -40.18 -16.65 -4.87
CA GLY A 125 -40.60 -17.24 -3.59
C GLY A 125 -40.10 -18.66 -3.31
N LEU A 126 -39.05 -19.11 -3.99
CA LEU A 126 -38.64 -20.52 -4.02
C LEU A 126 -37.66 -20.88 -2.88
N GLY A 127 -38.06 -21.82 -2.01
CA GLY A 127 -37.19 -22.38 -0.98
C GLY A 127 -36.18 -23.42 -1.50
N PRO A 128 -35.20 -23.84 -0.68
CA PRO A 128 -34.11 -24.74 -1.09
C PRO A 128 -34.55 -26.03 -1.80
N GLY A 129 -35.61 -26.68 -1.31
CA GLY A 129 -36.16 -27.88 -1.93
C GLY A 129 -36.78 -27.64 -3.31
N GLU A 130 -37.42 -26.49 -3.52
CA GLU A 130 -38.08 -26.14 -4.78
C GLU A 130 -37.06 -25.70 -5.84
N VAL A 131 -36.04 -24.94 -5.45
CA VAL A 131 -34.93 -24.58 -6.34
C VAL A 131 -34.18 -25.84 -6.76
N ALA A 132 -33.92 -26.78 -5.83
CA ALA A 132 -33.33 -28.08 -6.15
C ALA A 132 -34.20 -28.90 -7.12
N ALA A 133 -35.51 -29.02 -6.84
CA ALA A 133 -36.45 -29.74 -7.71
C ALA A 133 -36.53 -29.13 -9.13
N GLN A 134 -36.46 -27.81 -9.27
CA GLN A 134 -36.45 -27.13 -10.57
C GLN A 134 -35.15 -27.30 -11.36
N ARG A 135 -34.03 -27.68 -10.72
CA ARG A 135 -32.80 -28.08 -11.43
C ARG A 135 -32.82 -29.53 -11.90
N VAL A 136 -33.54 -30.41 -11.19
CA VAL A 136 -33.63 -31.85 -11.50
C VAL A 136 -34.75 -32.18 -12.49
N GLY A 137 -35.92 -31.53 -12.37
CA GLY A 137 -36.97 -31.51 -13.40
C GLY A 137 -38.23 -32.36 -13.13
N SER A 138 -39.35 -31.65 -12.95
CA SER A 138 -40.76 -32.12 -13.07
C SER A 138 -41.40 -32.90 -11.91
N TRP A 139 -42.75 -32.81 -11.88
CA TRP A 139 -43.78 -33.57 -11.13
C TRP A 139 -44.16 -33.13 -9.70
N GLY A 140 -45.42 -32.68 -9.49
CA GLY A 140 -46.06 -32.60 -8.15
C GLY A 140 -47.09 -31.49 -7.92
N VAL A 141 -48.41 -31.74 -8.07
CA VAL A 141 -49.49 -30.71 -8.13
C VAL A 141 -50.30 -30.53 -6.82
N THR A 142 -50.71 -29.27 -6.50
CA THR A 142 -51.70 -28.73 -5.49
C THR A 142 -51.08 -27.71 -4.49
N ARG A 143 -51.76 -26.76 -3.81
CA ARG A 143 -53.15 -26.17 -3.80
C ARG A 143 -53.13 -24.71 -3.22
N PRO A 144 -54.26 -23.93 -3.17
CA PRO A 144 -54.25 -22.47 -2.96
C PRO A 144 -54.63 -21.93 -1.54
N ALA A 145 -54.62 -20.59 -1.43
CA ALA A 145 -54.61 -19.74 -0.23
C ALA A 145 -55.91 -19.61 0.62
N SER A 146 -55.77 -18.90 1.76
CA SER A 146 -56.84 -18.43 2.67
C SER A 146 -56.72 -16.92 2.97
N ALA A 147 -57.76 -16.32 3.59
CA ALA A 147 -58.03 -14.87 3.59
C ALA A 147 -57.33 -14.05 4.70
N PRO A 148 -57.15 -12.72 4.53
CA PRO A 148 -56.53 -11.85 5.52
C PRO A 148 -57.46 -11.45 6.68
N LEU A 149 -56.86 -11.21 7.85
CA LEU A 149 -57.50 -10.68 9.07
C LEU A 149 -57.33 -9.14 9.19
N PRO A 150 -58.18 -8.44 9.97
CA PRO A 150 -58.24 -6.98 9.97
C PRO A 150 -57.03 -6.31 10.63
N LYS A 151 -56.67 -5.12 10.13
CA LYS A 151 -55.56 -4.30 10.65
C LYS A 151 -55.88 -3.75 12.04
N ARG A 152 -54.91 -3.84 12.97
CA ARG A 152 -54.83 -2.92 14.12
C ARG A 152 -54.23 -1.59 13.66
N THR A 153 -54.67 -0.49 14.27
CA THR A 153 -53.97 0.80 14.22
C THR A 153 -52.63 0.71 14.97
N PRO A 154 -51.56 1.37 14.49
CA PRO A 154 -50.33 1.51 15.27
C PRO A 154 -50.57 2.45 16.46
N GLU A 155 -49.94 2.14 17.59
CA GLU A 155 -49.78 3.08 18.72
C GLU A 155 -48.67 4.10 18.38
N PRO A 156 -48.66 5.29 19.03
CA PRO A 156 -47.67 6.31 18.73
C PRO A 156 -46.26 5.83 19.10
N VAL A 157 -45.35 5.89 18.13
CA VAL A 157 -43.93 5.59 18.33
C VAL A 157 -43.34 6.63 19.28
N VAL A 158 -42.94 6.18 20.48
CA VAL A 158 -42.03 6.94 21.34
C VAL A 158 -40.67 6.96 20.62
N PRO A 159 -40.03 8.13 20.42
CA PRO A 159 -38.70 8.15 19.84
C PRO A 159 -37.74 7.40 20.79
N GLU A 160 -37.08 6.38 20.27
CA GLU A 160 -36.01 5.71 21.01
C GLU A 160 -34.83 6.68 21.21
N PRO A 161 -34.08 6.58 22.31
CA PRO A 161 -32.92 7.42 22.54
C PRO A 161 -31.90 7.24 21.40
N SER A 162 -31.27 8.33 20.98
CA SER A 162 -30.25 8.30 19.93
C SER A 162 -29.13 7.33 20.30
N GLU A 163 -28.91 6.30 19.49
CA GLU A 163 -27.71 5.46 19.57
C GLU A 163 -26.47 6.34 19.43
N GLU A 164 -25.44 6.10 20.25
CA GLU A 164 -24.16 6.81 20.13
C GLU A 164 -23.46 6.37 18.84
N THR A 165 -23.16 7.32 17.94
CA THR A 165 -22.59 6.98 16.62
C THR A 165 -21.25 6.27 16.77
N ARG A 166 -21.18 5.01 16.31
CA ARG A 166 -19.97 4.18 16.38
C ARG A 166 -18.81 4.87 15.65
N THR A 167 -17.68 5.11 16.33
CA THR A 167 -16.51 5.77 15.74
C THR A 167 -15.43 4.78 15.30
N LEU A 168 -15.23 4.66 14.00
CA LEU A 168 -14.23 3.86 13.32
C LEU A 168 -12.87 4.60 13.25
N GLN A 169 -11.77 3.91 13.54
CA GLN A 169 -10.41 4.46 13.58
C GLN A 169 -9.57 3.76 12.51
N ILE A 170 -9.08 4.50 11.50
CA ILE A 170 -8.35 3.93 10.36
C ILE A 170 -6.97 4.59 10.22
N GLY A 171 -5.93 3.88 10.66
CA GLY A 171 -4.55 4.24 10.37
C GLY A 171 -4.15 3.79 8.95
N VAL A 172 -3.62 4.68 8.12
CA VAL A 172 -3.17 4.38 6.74
C VAL A 172 -1.69 4.74 6.60
N PHE A 173 -0.87 3.78 6.18
CA PHE A 173 0.60 3.85 6.31
C PHE A 173 1.25 3.61 4.94
N PHE A 174 1.83 4.66 4.33
CA PHE A 174 2.42 4.66 2.99
C PHE A 174 3.96 4.63 3.04
N ASP A 175 4.56 3.51 2.66
CA ASP A 175 6.00 3.30 2.80
C ASP A 175 6.85 3.97 1.70
N GLY A 176 8.13 4.18 2.00
CA GLY A 176 9.10 4.80 1.09
C GLY A 176 9.49 3.92 -0.11
N THR A 177 9.99 4.53 -1.18
CA THR A 177 10.40 3.81 -2.40
C THR A 177 11.38 2.69 -2.09
N GLY A 178 11.13 1.49 -2.62
CA GLY A 178 11.96 0.30 -2.39
C GLY A 178 11.68 -0.45 -1.08
N ASN A 179 10.85 0.08 -0.17
CA ASN A 179 10.56 -0.55 1.13
C ASN A 179 9.25 -1.35 1.11
N ASN A 180 9.25 -2.52 1.75
CA ASN A 180 8.09 -3.38 1.93
C ASN A 180 8.27 -4.25 3.20
N MET A 181 7.65 -3.85 4.30
CA MET A 181 7.63 -4.54 5.61
C MET A 181 7.47 -6.07 5.55
N ALA A 182 6.74 -6.62 4.57
CA ALA A 182 6.51 -8.06 4.45
C ALA A 182 7.65 -8.81 3.72
N ASN A 183 8.47 -8.10 2.95
CA ASN A 183 9.69 -8.57 2.29
C ASN A 183 10.89 -8.30 3.21
N ASP A 184 11.03 -7.06 3.68
CA ASP A 184 12.19 -6.57 4.45
C ASP A 184 12.41 -7.39 5.73
N ARG A 185 11.33 -7.79 6.42
CA ARG A 185 11.35 -8.72 7.58
C ARG A 185 11.91 -10.12 7.32
N ARG A 186 12.13 -10.49 6.06
CA ARG A 186 12.73 -11.79 5.66
C ARG A 186 14.22 -11.65 5.38
N LEU A 187 14.70 -10.43 5.14
CA LEU A 187 16.11 -10.12 4.94
C LEU A 187 16.79 -10.07 6.30
N THR A 188 17.90 -10.79 6.46
CA THR A 188 18.75 -10.70 7.65
C THR A 188 19.57 -9.41 7.68
N ASP A 189 19.64 -8.74 6.55
CA ASP A 189 20.47 -7.60 6.21
C ASP A 189 19.63 -6.36 5.82
N ARG A 190 18.41 -6.21 6.36
CA ARG A 190 17.61 -4.99 6.20
C ARG A 190 16.73 -4.67 7.41
N ASP A 191 16.57 -3.38 7.70
CA ASP A 191 15.59 -2.87 8.67
C ASP A 191 14.25 -2.55 7.99
N ILE A 192 13.16 -2.50 8.77
CA ILE A 192 11.89 -1.92 8.33
C ILE A 192 11.88 -0.40 8.59
N THR A 193 10.95 0.33 7.98
CA THR A 193 10.84 1.78 8.13
C THR A 193 10.04 2.18 9.38
N ASN A 194 10.19 3.44 9.79
CA ASN A 194 9.40 4.05 10.85
C ASN A 194 7.89 4.02 10.54
N VAL A 195 7.51 3.99 9.26
CA VAL A 195 6.11 3.82 8.83
C VAL A 195 5.59 2.41 9.14
N ALA A 196 6.42 1.38 8.97
CA ALA A 196 6.10 0.02 9.39
C ALA A 196 6.04 -0.10 10.93
N LYS A 197 7.05 0.42 11.65
CA LYS A 197 7.12 0.38 13.13
C LYS A 197 5.89 1.08 13.77
N LEU A 198 5.51 2.28 13.29
CA LEU A 198 4.26 2.94 13.70
C LEU A 198 3.00 2.14 13.36
N ARG A 199 2.96 1.47 12.20
CA ARG A 199 1.84 0.59 11.83
C ARG A 199 1.68 -0.57 12.80
N ASP A 200 2.78 -1.13 13.31
CA ASP A 200 2.75 -2.25 14.24
C ASP A 200 2.33 -1.84 15.66
N LEU A 201 2.70 -0.63 16.09
CA LEU A 201 2.21 0.02 17.31
C LEU A 201 0.74 0.43 17.23
N TYR A 202 0.21 0.78 16.05
CA TYR A 202 -1.20 1.18 15.87
C TYR A 202 -2.16 0.04 16.25
N ARG A 203 -3.15 0.35 17.09
CA ARG A 203 -4.16 -0.61 17.58
C ARG A 203 -4.90 -1.27 16.42
N TYR A 204 -5.16 -2.57 16.57
CA TYR A 204 -5.91 -3.35 15.61
C TYR A 204 -6.73 -4.41 16.34
N ASP A 205 -8.03 -4.38 16.13
CA ASP A 205 -9.01 -5.17 16.91
C ASP A 205 -9.60 -6.33 16.09
N GLY A 206 -9.11 -6.54 14.86
CA GLY A 206 -9.65 -7.48 13.88
C GLY A 206 -10.45 -6.78 12.78
N ASP A 207 -10.89 -7.53 11.76
CA ASP A 207 -11.64 -6.97 10.62
C ASP A 207 -13.08 -6.54 11.00
N ASP A 208 -13.63 -7.03 12.13
CA ASP A 208 -14.95 -6.66 12.66
C ASP A 208 -14.89 -5.51 13.72
N GLY A 209 -13.69 -5.15 14.18
CA GLY A 209 -13.47 -4.21 15.29
C GLY A 209 -13.49 -2.73 14.87
N ASP A 210 -13.32 -1.83 15.85
CA ASP A 210 -13.35 -0.37 15.60
C ASP A 210 -12.01 0.20 15.09
N TYR A 211 -10.91 -0.55 15.27
CA TYR A 211 -9.55 -0.09 15.02
C TYR A 211 -8.90 -0.87 13.88
N HIS A 212 -8.63 -0.18 12.77
CA HIS A 212 -8.09 -0.74 11.53
C HIS A 212 -6.75 -0.13 11.15
N ARG A 213 -5.88 -0.91 10.50
CA ARG A 213 -4.57 -0.44 10.01
C ARG A 213 -4.25 -0.94 8.60
N VAL A 214 -4.09 -0.01 7.68
CA VAL A 214 -3.86 -0.24 6.25
C VAL A 214 -2.41 0.07 5.89
N TYR A 215 -1.57 -0.96 5.79
CA TYR A 215 -0.18 -0.83 5.33
C TYR A 215 -0.10 -0.89 3.80
N ILE A 216 0.51 0.12 3.18
CA ILE A 216 0.75 0.26 1.74
C ILE A 216 2.25 0.26 1.51
N HIS A 217 2.78 -0.87 1.02
CA HIS A 217 4.19 -1.00 0.64
C HIS A 217 4.59 0.02 -0.44
N GLY A 218 5.86 0.40 -0.44
CA GLY A 218 6.35 1.55 -1.19
C GLY A 218 6.50 1.32 -2.69
N VAL A 219 6.53 2.42 -3.44
CA VAL A 219 6.74 2.44 -4.90
C VAL A 219 7.98 1.62 -5.28
N GLY A 220 7.90 0.86 -6.37
CA GLY A 220 9.00 -0.02 -6.80
C GLY A 220 9.13 -1.36 -6.06
N THR A 221 8.10 -1.80 -5.33
CA THR A 221 8.10 -3.12 -4.65
C THR A 221 6.84 -3.94 -4.94
N ILE A 222 6.95 -5.27 -4.94
CA ILE A 222 5.81 -6.20 -4.87
C ILE A 222 6.02 -7.19 -3.71
N THR A 223 4.96 -7.48 -2.96
CA THR A 223 5.02 -8.40 -1.81
C THR A 223 5.20 -9.84 -2.26
N GLY A 224 6.28 -10.49 -1.83
CA GLY A 224 6.53 -11.91 -2.09
C GLY A 224 6.97 -12.25 -3.52
N LEU A 225 7.54 -11.30 -4.27
CA LEU A 225 8.31 -11.58 -5.49
C LEU A 225 9.80 -11.39 -5.20
N GLU A 226 10.55 -12.48 -5.32
CA GLU A 226 11.98 -12.59 -4.95
C GLU A 226 12.86 -12.58 -6.21
N GLY A 227 14.11 -12.13 -6.09
CA GLY A 227 15.09 -12.06 -7.18
C GLY A 227 16.53 -12.11 -6.68
N GLU A 228 17.52 -11.89 -7.57
CA GLU A 228 18.94 -12.13 -7.24
C GLU A 228 19.53 -11.20 -6.17
N ASP A 229 18.89 -10.05 -5.92
CA ASP A 229 19.18 -9.06 -4.87
C ASP A 229 18.21 -9.14 -3.66
N GLY A 230 17.37 -10.18 -3.61
CA GLY A 230 16.39 -10.41 -2.55
C GLY A 230 14.94 -10.25 -3.02
N PHE A 231 14.54 -9.07 -3.52
CA PHE A 231 13.13 -8.79 -3.86
C PHE A 231 12.97 -7.94 -5.13
N VAL A 232 12.54 -8.57 -6.22
CA VAL A 232 12.46 -7.95 -7.55
C VAL A 232 11.07 -7.41 -7.88
N ALA A 233 11.07 -6.13 -8.31
CA ALA A 233 10.04 -5.54 -9.15
C ALA A 233 10.07 -6.19 -10.55
N PRO A 234 9.06 -6.98 -10.97
CA PRO A 234 9.10 -7.76 -12.21
C PRO A 234 9.43 -6.90 -13.45
N GLU A 235 10.59 -7.20 -14.05
CA GLU A 235 11.37 -6.41 -15.01
C GLU A 235 10.62 -5.31 -15.80
N SER A 236 10.36 -4.20 -15.13
CA SER A 236 9.87 -2.96 -15.75
C SER A 236 10.78 -1.80 -15.37
N THR A 237 11.94 -1.73 -16.03
CA THR A 237 12.89 -0.61 -15.90
C THR A 237 12.24 0.74 -16.20
N ILE A 238 11.16 0.72 -17.01
CA ILE A 238 10.29 1.86 -17.32
C ILE A 238 9.38 2.20 -16.14
N GLY A 239 8.78 1.20 -15.48
CA GLY A 239 7.89 1.39 -14.32
C GLY A 239 8.61 1.96 -13.11
N LEU A 240 9.82 1.47 -12.81
CA LEU A 240 10.64 1.98 -11.71
C LEU A 240 11.12 3.42 -11.96
N ALA A 241 11.46 3.76 -13.22
CA ALA A 241 11.94 5.10 -13.58
C ALA A 241 10.81 6.15 -13.65
N LEU A 242 9.62 5.78 -14.12
CA LEU A 242 8.49 6.69 -14.31
C LEU A 242 7.44 6.64 -13.19
N GLY A 243 7.56 5.72 -12.22
CA GLY A 243 6.55 5.53 -11.17
C GLY A 243 5.19 5.05 -11.70
N LEU A 244 5.19 4.35 -12.85
CA LEU A 244 4.02 3.83 -13.55
C LEU A 244 3.94 2.30 -13.44
N GLY A 245 2.76 1.71 -13.65
CA GLY A 245 2.55 0.26 -13.58
C GLY A 245 2.05 -0.24 -12.23
N ALA A 246 2.07 -1.56 -12.04
CA ALA A 246 1.64 -2.22 -10.80
C ALA A 246 2.46 -1.81 -9.57
N GLU A 247 3.68 -1.32 -9.78
CA GLU A 247 4.55 -0.80 -8.72
C GLU A 247 4.36 0.70 -8.47
N GLY A 248 3.68 1.41 -9.37
CA GLY A 248 3.64 2.87 -9.45
C GLY A 248 2.80 3.55 -8.38
N GLY A 249 2.82 4.88 -8.37
CA GLY A 249 2.10 5.69 -7.38
C GLY A 249 0.58 5.42 -7.39
N HIS A 250 -0.04 5.33 -8.56
CA HIS A 250 -1.48 5.08 -8.71
C HIS A 250 -1.88 3.70 -8.20
N ALA A 251 -1.03 2.68 -8.34
CA ALA A 251 -1.28 1.37 -7.76
C ALA A 251 -1.29 1.41 -6.23
N ARG A 252 -0.55 2.34 -5.60
CA ARG A 252 -0.55 2.54 -4.14
C ARG A 252 -1.82 3.21 -3.66
N ILE A 253 -2.28 4.23 -4.39
CA ILE A 253 -3.55 4.91 -4.16
C ILE A 253 -4.73 3.95 -4.39
N GLU A 254 -4.71 3.15 -5.47
CA GLU A 254 -5.71 2.13 -5.73
C GLU A 254 -5.74 1.08 -4.62
N LEU A 255 -4.58 0.56 -4.18
CA LEU A 255 -4.49 -0.39 -3.07
C LEU A 255 -5.02 0.20 -1.75
N ALA A 256 -4.75 1.48 -1.48
CA ALA A 256 -5.29 2.20 -0.33
C ALA A 256 -6.81 2.31 -0.41
N LEU A 257 -7.35 2.79 -1.54
CA LEU A 257 -8.80 2.92 -1.78
C LEU A 257 -9.50 1.56 -1.71
N GLN A 258 -8.94 0.50 -2.30
CA GLN A 258 -9.48 -0.87 -2.23
C GLN A 258 -9.57 -1.39 -0.79
N ARG A 259 -8.53 -1.17 0.03
CA ARG A 259 -8.49 -1.64 1.43
C ARG A 259 -9.38 -0.80 2.35
N VAL A 260 -9.32 0.53 2.24
CA VAL A 260 -10.17 1.45 3.02
C VAL A 260 -11.64 1.27 2.65
N ARG A 261 -12.00 1.15 1.36
CA ARG A 261 -13.38 0.86 0.94
C ARG A 261 -13.91 -0.46 1.51
N ARG A 262 -13.08 -1.48 1.70
CA ARG A 262 -13.51 -2.73 2.36
C ARG A 262 -13.87 -2.49 3.82
N ILE A 263 -13.03 -1.76 4.56
CA ILE A 263 -13.25 -1.40 5.96
C ILE A 263 -14.53 -0.55 6.11
N LEU A 264 -14.70 0.47 5.25
CA LEU A 264 -15.88 1.34 5.25
C LEU A 264 -17.18 0.57 4.95
N LYS A 265 -17.17 -0.32 3.95
CA LYS A 265 -18.34 -1.17 3.60
C LYS A 265 -18.65 -2.27 4.63
N ALA A 266 -17.71 -2.61 5.51
CA ALA A 266 -17.97 -3.49 6.64
C ALA A 266 -18.58 -2.74 7.85
N ASN A 267 -18.52 -1.40 7.85
CA ASN A 267 -18.90 -0.53 8.97
C ASN A 267 -19.73 0.66 8.46
N GLU A 268 -20.74 0.39 7.63
CA GLU A 268 -21.65 1.42 7.11
C GLU A 268 -22.40 2.10 8.26
N GLY A 269 -22.49 3.44 8.23
CA GLY A 269 -23.11 4.25 9.29
C GLY A 269 -22.18 4.63 10.46
N ALA A 270 -20.91 4.24 10.45
CA ALA A 270 -19.91 4.68 11.44
C ALA A 270 -19.27 6.03 11.07
N GLU A 271 -19.00 6.88 12.07
CA GLU A 271 -18.10 8.03 11.91
C GLU A 271 -16.65 7.56 11.74
N VAL A 272 -15.87 8.21 10.89
CA VAL A 272 -14.53 7.73 10.50
C VAL A 272 -13.43 8.73 10.83
N VAL A 273 -12.44 8.27 11.57
CA VAL A 273 -11.24 9.02 11.94
C VAL A 273 -10.02 8.42 11.26
N PHE A 274 -9.44 9.18 10.33
CA PHE A 274 -8.21 8.80 9.63
C PHE A 274 -6.98 9.36 10.34
N ASP A 275 -5.96 8.52 10.49
CA ASP A 275 -4.58 8.94 10.73
C ASP A 275 -3.73 8.47 9.57
N VAL A 276 -3.01 9.37 8.90
CA VAL A 276 -2.28 9.05 7.66
C VAL A 276 -0.78 9.26 7.87
N PHE A 277 0.00 8.21 7.71
CA PHE A 277 1.45 8.23 7.86
C PHE A 277 2.13 7.91 6.53
N GLY A 278 3.33 8.47 6.31
CA GLY A 278 4.17 8.01 5.20
C GLY A 278 5.58 8.54 5.21
N PHE A 279 6.46 7.91 4.42
CA PHE A 279 7.88 8.25 4.28
C PHE A 279 8.23 8.45 2.80
N SER A 280 9.08 9.43 2.46
CA SER A 280 9.60 9.62 1.09
C SER A 280 8.47 9.87 0.08
N ARG A 281 8.47 9.21 -1.08
CA ARG A 281 7.32 9.18 -2.01
C ARG A 281 6.06 8.56 -1.40
N GLY A 282 6.18 7.74 -0.35
CA GLY A 282 5.06 7.33 0.50
C GLY A 282 4.44 8.50 1.27
N ALA A 283 5.23 9.45 1.77
CA ALA A 283 4.72 10.68 2.38
C ALA A 283 4.00 11.57 1.33
N ALA A 284 4.50 11.59 0.09
CA ALA A 284 3.82 12.27 -1.01
C ALA A 284 2.47 11.60 -1.35
N LEU A 285 2.43 10.27 -1.41
CA LEU A 285 1.19 9.49 -1.54
C LEU A 285 0.22 9.71 -0.36
N ALA A 286 0.73 9.86 0.87
CA ALA A 286 -0.07 10.19 2.05
C ALA A 286 -0.73 11.57 1.93
N ARG A 287 0.00 12.61 1.51
CA ARG A 287 -0.54 13.95 1.22
C ARG A 287 -1.64 13.90 0.15
N HIS A 288 -1.38 13.17 -0.94
CA HIS A 288 -2.39 12.97 -1.98
C HIS A 288 -3.62 12.20 -1.47
N PHE A 289 -3.44 11.18 -0.62
CA PHE A 289 -4.53 10.42 -0.02
C PHE A 289 -5.38 11.27 0.93
N VAL A 290 -4.78 12.18 1.71
CA VAL A 290 -5.53 13.20 2.47
C VAL A 290 -6.37 14.08 1.55
N ASN A 291 -5.79 14.57 0.45
CA ASN A 291 -6.53 15.31 -0.59
C ASN A 291 -7.60 14.47 -1.33
N LEU A 292 -7.58 13.15 -1.18
CA LEU A 292 -8.66 12.26 -1.64
C LEU A 292 -9.72 12.05 -0.57
N ILE A 293 -9.38 12.02 0.73
CA ILE A 293 -10.37 11.98 1.82
C ILE A 293 -11.26 13.23 1.80
N HIS A 294 -10.70 14.40 1.52
CA HIS A 294 -11.49 15.64 1.43
C HIS A 294 -12.40 15.66 0.21
N ARG A 295 -11.86 15.39 -0.99
CA ARG A 295 -12.63 15.35 -2.24
C ARG A 295 -13.61 14.18 -2.35
N TRP A 296 -13.31 13.06 -1.68
CA TRP A 296 -14.09 11.82 -1.59
C TRP A 296 -14.76 11.37 -2.90
N PRO A 297 -14.00 11.16 -3.99
CA PRO A 297 -14.58 10.77 -5.27
C PRO A 297 -15.03 9.31 -5.27
N ASP A 298 -16.23 9.04 -5.80
CA ASP A 298 -16.75 7.69 -6.06
C ASP A 298 -15.95 6.97 -7.17
N PHE A 299 -15.37 7.72 -8.11
CA PHE A 299 -14.50 7.20 -9.17
C PHE A 299 -13.27 8.09 -9.40
N MET A 300 -12.14 7.48 -9.74
CA MET A 300 -10.91 8.17 -10.13
C MET A 300 -10.43 7.66 -11.49
N SER A 301 -10.01 8.56 -12.37
CA SER A 301 -9.24 8.23 -13.58
C SER A 301 -7.76 8.18 -13.23
N ILE A 302 -7.07 7.07 -13.56
CA ILE A 302 -5.61 6.93 -13.40
C ILE A 302 -4.97 6.43 -14.71
N PRO A 303 -3.66 6.67 -14.93
CA PRO A 303 -2.96 6.14 -16.10
C PRO A 303 -3.03 4.60 -16.16
N ASP A 304 -3.42 4.07 -17.32
CA ASP A 304 -3.40 2.64 -17.61
C ASP A 304 -2.07 2.26 -18.27
N ALA A 305 -1.17 1.75 -17.43
CA ALA A 305 0.18 1.35 -17.80
C ALA A 305 0.28 -0.02 -18.50
N TYR A 306 -0.85 -0.71 -18.76
CA TYR A 306 -0.91 -1.86 -19.66
C TYR A 306 -1.77 -1.54 -20.90
N PRO A 307 -1.35 -0.58 -21.75
CA PRO A 307 -2.09 -0.22 -22.95
C PRO A 307 -2.19 -1.42 -23.90
N ARG A 308 -3.42 -1.88 -24.15
CA ARG A 308 -3.72 -3.01 -25.06
C ARG A 308 -3.33 -2.78 -26.52
N THR A 309 -2.92 -1.56 -26.86
CA THR A 309 -2.41 -1.14 -28.18
C THR A 309 -1.25 -0.18 -27.96
N PRO A 310 -0.11 -0.31 -28.67
CA PRO A 310 0.98 0.65 -28.57
C PRO A 310 0.55 2.00 -29.15
N THR A 311 0.32 2.98 -28.27
CA THR A 311 -0.18 4.32 -28.61
C THR A 311 0.71 5.41 -28.00
N SER A 312 0.81 6.56 -28.68
CA SER A 312 1.57 7.75 -28.24
C SER A 312 0.94 8.50 -27.07
N HIS A 313 -0.17 8.00 -26.54
CA HIS A 313 -0.87 8.51 -25.37
C HIS A 313 -1.09 7.35 -24.41
N ILE A 314 -0.78 7.55 -23.13
CA ILE A 314 -1.13 6.59 -22.08
C ILE A 314 -2.65 6.71 -21.87
N PRO A 315 -3.44 5.65 -22.11
CA PRO A 315 -4.88 5.70 -21.86
C PRO A 315 -5.15 5.83 -20.35
N ALA A 316 -6.33 6.30 -19.98
CA ALA A 316 -6.76 6.33 -18.58
C ALA A 316 -7.76 5.19 -18.31
N ARG A 317 -7.64 4.54 -17.15
CA ARG A 317 -8.65 3.61 -16.61
C ARG A 317 -9.36 4.22 -15.41
N HIS A 318 -10.65 3.93 -15.28
CA HIS A 318 -11.42 4.31 -14.10
C HIS A 318 -11.31 3.25 -13.00
N ILE A 319 -11.01 3.69 -11.79
CA ILE A 319 -11.05 2.87 -10.57
C ILE A 319 -12.17 3.38 -9.65
N LEU A 320 -12.74 2.47 -8.85
CA LEU A 320 -13.63 2.83 -7.75
C LEU A 320 -12.83 3.54 -6.65
N GLY A 321 -13.31 4.69 -6.20
CA GLY A 321 -12.78 5.44 -5.07
C GLY A 321 -13.42 5.03 -3.75
N PHE A 322 -13.98 6.00 -3.02
CA PHE A 322 -14.66 5.76 -1.75
C PHE A 322 -16.11 5.31 -1.94
N PRO A 323 -16.74 4.66 -0.95
CA PRO A 323 -18.20 4.47 -0.93
C PRO A 323 -18.91 5.75 -0.47
N ASP A 324 -20.18 5.89 -0.79
CA ASP A 324 -21.05 6.98 -0.35
C ASP A 324 -20.98 7.17 1.17
N MET A 325 -20.59 8.38 1.62
CA MET A 325 -20.48 8.74 3.03
C MET A 325 -20.60 10.27 3.17
N PRO A 326 -21.42 10.78 4.12
CA PRO A 326 -21.49 12.22 4.41
C PRO A 326 -20.13 12.83 4.77
N LEU A 327 -20.01 14.16 4.61
CA LEU A 327 -18.79 14.88 4.96
C LEU A 327 -18.59 15.01 6.48
N ALA A 328 -19.68 15.13 7.25
CA ALA A 328 -19.62 15.21 8.71
C ALA A 328 -19.04 13.93 9.34
N ASP A 329 -19.37 12.78 8.74
CA ASP A 329 -19.04 11.45 9.22
C ASP A 329 -17.57 11.05 8.93
N ARG A 330 -16.73 11.96 8.44
CA ARG A 330 -15.30 11.69 8.16
C ARG A 330 -14.38 12.84 8.56
N GLN A 331 -13.25 12.50 9.15
CA GLN A 331 -12.22 13.48 9.52
C GLN A 331 -10.79 12.90 9.43
N VAL A 332 -9.82 13.77 9.18
CA VAL A 332 -8.39 13.45 9.31
C VAL A 332 -7.88 14.06 10.61
N ARG A 333 -7.48 13.21 11.56
CA ARG A 333 -6.99 13.64 12.88
C ARG A 333 -5.50 13.97 12.83
N PHE A 334 -4.68 13.07 12.29
CA PHE A 334 -3.24 13.20 12.29
C PHE A 334 -2.66 12.87 10.91
N VAL A 335 -1.66 13.65 10.48
CA VAL A 335 -0.86 13.35 9.29
C VAL A 335 0.62 13.37 9.67
N GLY A 336 1.27 12.21 9.66
CA GLY A 336 2.66 12.01 10.07
C GLY A 336 3.58 11.70 8.90
N LEU A 337 4.34 12.71 8.46
CA LEU A 337 5.21 12.63 7.29
C LEU A 337 6.68 12.52 7.71
N PHE A 338 7.41 11.58 7.10
CA PHE A 338 8.86 11.50 7.14
C PHE A 338 9.43 11.90 5.78
N ASP A 339 10.21 12.97 5.76
CA ASP A 339 11.03 13.47 4.65
C ASP A 339 10.41 13.31 3.26
N THR A 340 9.34 14.07 3.02
CA THR A 340 8.54 14.02 1.79
C THR A 340 9.40 14.34 0.56
N VAL A 341 9.49 13.36 -0.34
CA VAL A 341 10.05 13.55 -1.69
C VAL A 341 8.91 13.33 -2.67
N GLY A 342 8.58 14.36 -3.46
CA GLY A 342 7.67 14.25 -4.60
C GLY A 342 8.40 13.72 -5.83
N SER A 343 8.40 14.48 -6.91
CA SER A 343 9.08 14.13 -8.17
C SER A 343 8.57 12.79 -8.72
N PHE A 344 7.24 12.63 -8.79
CA PHE A 344 6.64 11.56 -9.59
C PHE A 344 6.99 11.75 -11.06
N TYR A 345 7.01 10.65 -11.84
CA TYR A 345 7.40 10.62 -13.26
C TYR A 345 8.85 11.00 -13.60
N TRP A 346 9.45 11.97 -12.92
CA TRP A 346 10.81 12.45 -13.21
C TRP A 346 11.54 12.92 -11.93
N PRO A 347 12.50 12.14 -11.40
CA PRO A 347 13.22 12.48 -10.17
C PRO A 347 13.94 13.83 -10.22
N GLY A 348 13.87 14.60 -9.12
CA GLY A 348 14.55 15.89 -8.99
C GLY A 348 13.83 17.10 -9.59
N ASN A 349 12.56 16.96 -10.01
CA ASN A 349 11.70 18.08 -10.40
C ASN A 349 10.55 18.31 -9.41
N ASP A 350 9.73 19.32 -9.68
CA ASP A 350 8.53 19.67 -8.91
C ASP A 350 7.20 19.35 -9.63
N ASP A 351 7.24 18.55 -10.70
CA ASP A 351 6.05 18.17 -11.46
C ASP A 351 5.52 16.79 -11.03
N ASP A 352 4.72 16.80 -9.97
CA ASP A 352 4.01 15.63 -9.48
C ASP A 352 2.81 15.21 -10.38
N GLY A 353 2.55 15.92 -11.48
CA GLY A 353 1.50 15.61 -12.47
C GLY A 353 0.08 15.56 -11.90
N ASP A 354 -0.51 14.36 -11.84
CA ASP A 354 -1.85 14.14 -11.31
C ASP A 354 -1.89 13.87 -9.79
N PHE A 355 -0.74 13.65 -9.14
CA PHE A 355 -0.64 13.67 -7.69
C PHE A 355 -0.82 15.10 -7.14
N ASP A 356 -1.27 15.20 -5.89
CA ASP A 356 -1.73 16.45 -5.29
C ASP A 356 -1.13 16.59 -3.90
N LEU A 357 0.02 17.27 -3.82
CA LEU A 357 0.80 17.35 -2.59
C LEU A 357 0.46 18.59 -1.75
N TYR A 358 -0.46 19.45 -2.20
CA TYR A 358 -0.83 20.66 -1.45
C TYR A 358 -1.57 20.30 -0.16
N MET A 359 -1.05 20.70 0.99
CA MET A 359 -1.70 20.50 2.29
C MET A 359 -2.40 21.79 2.72
N ALA A 360 -3.72 21.84 2.52
CA ALA A 360 -4.58 22.95 2.94
C ALA A 360 -4.65 23.08 4.49
N PRO A 361 -4.92 24.27 5.07
CA PRO A 361 -4.95 24.43 6.52
C PRO A 361 -5.92 23.49 7.26
N GLY A 362 -7.11 23.23 6.71
CA GLY A 362 -8.09 22.28 7.23
C GLY A 362 -7.81 20.80 6.92
N SER A 363 -6.70 20.48 6.25
CA SER A 363 -6.44 19.12 5.74
C SER A 363 -6.34 18.04 6.84
N ALA A 364 -5.98 18.41 8.07
CA ALA A 364 -6.07 17.57 9.26
C ALA A 364 -6.06 18.39 10.55
N ARG A 365 -6.55 17.81 11.67
CA ARG A 365 -6.44 18.45 13.00
C ARG A 365 -4.98 18.71 13.42
N ARG A 366 -4.03 17.90 12.95
CA ARG A 366 -2.58 18.07 13.11
C ARG A 366 -1.84 17.51 11.89
N VAL A 367 -0.83 18.24 11.41
CA VAL A 367 0.14 17.75 10.42
C VAL A 367 1.56 17.90 10.99
N VAL A 368 2.35 16.84 10.94
CA VAL A 368 3.76 16.83 11.37
C VAL A 368 4.62 16.30 10.25
N HIS A 369 5.71 17.00 9.94
CA HIS A 369 6.68 16.61 8.93
C HIS A 369 8.10 16.65 9.52
N LEU A 370 8.67 15.47 9.74
CA LEU A 370 10.07 15.32 10.16
C LEU A 370 10.96 15.29 8.92
N THR A 371 11.97 16.15 8.82
CA THR A 371 12.75 16.33 7.58
C THR A 371 14.26 16.12 7.82
N ALA A 372 14.96 15.60 6.81
CA ALA A 372 16.37 15.25 6.89
C ALA A 372 17.26 16.48 6.61
N HIS A 373 17.96 16.99 7.64
CA HIS A 373 18.79 18.19 7.53
C HIS A 373 20.05 18.01 6.65
N HIS A 374 20.59 16.80 6.58
CA HIS A 374 21.85 16.51 5.87
C HIS A 374 21.67 15.86 4.50
N GLU A 375 20.43 15.59 4.09
CA GLU A 375 20.15 15.07 2.75
C GLU A 375 20.43 16.17 1.71
N ILE A 376 21.20 15.84 0.67
CA ILE A 376 21.60 16.80 -0.38
C ILE A 376 21.54 16.21 -1.79
N ARG A 377 20.95 15.03 -2.01
CA ARG A 377 20.85 14.44 -3.35
C ARG A 377 19.85 15.19 -4.23
N HIS A 378 20.26 15.46 -5.47
CA HIS A 378 19.43 16.08 -6.51
C HIS A 378 18.08 15.36 -6.71
N ASN A 379 18.08 14.04 -6.65
CA ASN A 379 16.88 13.22 -6.88
C ASN A 379 16.01 13.05 -5.62
N PHE A 380 16.33 13.73 -4.52
CA PHE A 380 15.60 13.69 -3.24
C PHE A 380 15.21 15.11 -2.76
N PRO A 381 14.61 15.97 -3.61
CA PRO A 381 14.20 17.31 -3.19
C PRO A 381 13.12 17.22 -2.11
N LEU A 382 13.13 18.17 -1.17
CA LEU A 382 12.15 18.21 -0.09
C LEU A 382 10.86 18.89 -0.56
N SER A 383 9.75 18.17 -0.59
CA SER A 383 8.42 18.77 -0.71
C SER A 383 7.97 19.25 0.67
N SER A 384 8.17 20.53 0.99
CA SER A 384 7.83 21.11 2.30
C SER A 384 6.30 21.14 2.54
N ILE A 385 5.87 21.25 3.79
CA ILE A 385 4.50 21.65 4.19
C ILE A 385 4.37 23.15 4.48
N ALA A 386 5.48 23.91 4.45
CA ALA A 386 5.52 25.36 4.56
C ALA A 386 5.43 26.06 3.19
N ASP A 387 4.96 27.30 3.18
CA ASP A 387 4.83 28.14 1.99
C ASP A 387 6.18 28.66 1.47
N ALA A 388 6.15 29.44 0.37
CA ALA A 388 7.35 30.02 -0.25
C ALA A 388 8.08 31.07 0.62
N LEU A 389 7.53 31.43 1.79
CA LEU A 389 8.12 32.31 2.79
C LEU A 389 8.54 31.56 4.07
N GLY A 390 8.37 30.23 4.11
CA GLY A 390 8.69 29.38 5.25
C GLY A 390 7.62 29.32 6.35
N ASN A 391 6.39 29.80 6.10
CA ASN A 391 5.30 29.77 7.08
C ASN A 391 4.40 28.56 6.86
N HIS A 392 3.77 28.07 7.93
CA HIS A 392 2.69 27.08 7.86
C HIS A 392 1.59 27.39 8.88
N PRO A 393 0.37 26.83 8.73
CA PRO A 393 -0.70 26.91 9.72
C PRO A 393 -0.27 26.45 11.13
N GLY A 394 -0.96 26.92 12.18
CA GLY A 394 -0.61 26.60 13.57
C GLY A 394 -0.83 25.13 13.99
N ASN A 395 -1.65 24.39 13.24
CA ASN A 395 -1.81 22.93 13.37
C ASN A 395 -0.72 22.13 12.63
N PHE A 396 0.12 22.78 11.82
CA PHE A 396 1.23 22.15 11.10
C PHE A 396 2.53 22.28 11.94
N ALA A 397 3.50 21.40 11.72
CA ALA A 397 4.88 21.57 12.17
C ALA A 397 5.85 20.86 11.23
N GLU A 398 6.80 21.60 10.65
CA GLU A 398 7.94 21.03 9.94
C GLU A 398 9.18 21.09 10.83
N LEU A 399 9.77 19.93 11.14
CA LEU A 399 10.86 19.77 12.10
C LEU A 399 12.05 19.09 11.43
N ALA A 400 13.09 19.87 11.13
CA ALA A 400 14.35 19.32 10.62
C ALA A 400 15.10 18.58 11.73
N LEU A 401 15.48 17.33 11.46
CA LEU A 401 16.22 16.45 12.36
C LEU A 401 17.65 16.20 11.84
N PRO A 402 18.62 15.88 12.72
CA PRO A 402 19.92 15.36 12.30
C PRO A 402 19.75 14.09 11.48
N GLY A 403 20.24 14.09 10.24
CA GLY A 403 20.24 12.89 9.40
C GLY A 403 20.11 13.16 7.91
N VAL A 404 20.42 12.15 7.09
CA VAL A 404 19.98 12.05 5.68
C VAL A 404 18.62 11.34 5.58
N HIS A 405 18.10 11.12 4.36
CA HIS A 405 16.72 10.66 4.13
C HIS A 405 16.27 9.46 5.00
N ALA A 406 17.08 8.40 5.09
CA ALA A 406 16.74 7.19 5.84
C ALA A 406 17.11 7.28 7.33
N ASP A 407 17.97 8.21 7.76
CA ASP A 407 18.18 8.52 9.20
C ASP A 407 16.90 9.11 9.84
N VAL A 408 15.94 9.57 9.02
CA VAL A 408 14.62 10.06 9.45
C VAL A 408 13.52 9.04 9.19
N GLY A 409 13.58 8.29 8.08
CA GLY A 409 12.53 7.32 7.70
C GLY A 409 12.73 5.87 8.13
N GLY A 410 13.96 5.45 8.49
CA GLY A 410 14.33 4.05 8.66
C GLY A 410 14.49 3.30 7.32
N GLY A 411 14.57 1.96 7.38
CA GLY A 411 14.69 1.09 6.20
C GLY A 411 16.11 0.84 5.67
N TYR A 412 17.14 1.05 6.49
CA TYR A 412 18.54 0.82 6.10
C TYR A 412 18.85 -0.66 5.84
N GLU A 413 19.67 -0.90 4.81
CA GLU A 413 20.45 -2.13 4.65
C GLU A 413 21.42 -2.33 5.82
N ASN A 414 21.81 -3.57 6.06
CA ASN A 414 22.46 -4.02 7.28
C ASN A 414 23.48 -5.14 6.97
N PRO A 415 24.54 -4.84 6.19
CA PRO A 415 25.50 -5.84 5.72
C PRO A 415 26.41 -6.36 6.85
N GLU A 416 26.87 -7.60 6.68
CA GLU A 416 27.83 -8.31 7.54
C GLU A 416 27.28 -8.79 8.90
N VAL A 417 27.28 -7.98 9.98
CA VAL A 417 26.94 -8.46 11.35
C VAL A 417 26.29 -7.38 12.24
N ASP A 418 25.17 -7.73 12.89
CA ASP A 418 24.41 -6.89 13.83
C ASP A 418 24.05 -5.48 13.30
N PHE A 419 23.84 -4.47 14.16
CA PHE A 419 23.45 -3.11 13.76
C PHE A 419 24.60 -2.30 13.14
N ALA A 420 25.83 -2.83 13.16
CA ALA A 420 27.03 -2.16 12.63
C ALA A 420 27.15 -2.24 11.09
N ASN A 421 26.52 -1.29 10.39
CA ASN A 421 26.73 -1.10 8.96
C ASN A 421 28.11 -0.44 8.68
N TYR A 422 28.71 -0.74 7.53
CA TYR A 422 29.90 -0.04 7.01
C TYR A 422 29.60 0.64 5.68
N GLU A 423 29.50 1.96 5.68
CA GLU A 423 29.40 2.75 4.45
C GLU A 423 30.74 2.71 3.68
N GLU A 424 30.68 2.25 2.42
CA GLU A 424 31.80 2.27 1.49
C GLU A 424 31.87 3.58 0.70
N PHE A 425 32.99 4.30 0.81
CA PHE A 425 33.31 5.48 0.02
C PHE A 425 34.43 5.18 -0.96
N ILE A 426 34.16 5.30 -2.27
CA ILE A 426 35.23 5.28 -3.28
C ILE A 426 36.06 6.56 -3.10
N VAL A 427 37.26 6.40 -2.53
CA VAL A 427 38.24 7.48 -2.35
C VAL A 427 38.95 7.77 -3.66
N ARG A 428 39.21 6.74 -4.48
CA ARG A 428 39.99 6.86 -5.71
C ARG A 428 39.82 5.69 -6.66
N ARG A 429 39.47 5.95 -7.92
CA ARG A 429 39.59 4.99 -9.03
C ARG A 429 41.01 5.01 -9.61
N ARG A 430 41.59 3.85 -9.89
CA ARG A 430 42.96 3.67 -10.43
C ARG A 430 42.93 2.85 -11.72
N GLY A 431 42.99 3.58 -12.83
CA GLY A 431 42.89 3.08 -14.19
C GLY A 431 43.82 1.89 -14.49
N GLY A 432 43.26 0.81 -15.05
CA GLY A 432 44.01 -0.34 -15.60
C GLY A 432 44.75 -1.22 -14.59
N LEU A 433 44.67 -0.95 -13.28
CA LEU A 433 45.38 -1.77 -12.28
C LEU A 433 44.73 -3.13 -12.02
N GLY A 434 43.47 -3.33 -12.44
CA GLY A 434 42.74 -4.59 -12.37
C GLY A 434 43.15 -5.62 -13.43
N LEU A 435 44.00 -5.23 -14.38
CA LEU A 435 44.46 -6.07 -15.50
C LEU A 435 45.49 -7.16 -15.09
N ASN A 436 46.03 -7.12 -13.88
CA ASN A 436 47.13 -7.99 -13.45
C ASN A 436 47.17 -8.15 -11.92
N GLU A 437 47.27 -9.39 -11.41
CA GLU A 437 47.41 -9.68 -9.98
C GLU A 437 48.52 -8.86 -9.30
N ARG A 438 49.65 -8.62 -9.98
CA ARG A 438 50.76 -7.86 -9.41
C ARG A 438 50.40 -6.40 -9.19
N THR A 439 49.60 -5.78 -10.06
CA THR A 439 49.14 -4.40 -9.88
C THR A 439 48.00 -4.31 -8.87
N ILE A 440 47.12 -5.33 -8.79
CA ILE A 440 46.10 -5.45 -7.74
C ILE A 440 46.77 -5.54 -6.36
N ARG A 441 47.72 -6.46 -6.16
CA ARG A 441 48.44 -6.62 -4.88
C ARG A 441 49.22 -5.36 -4.48
N LEU A 442 49.82 -4.65 -5.44
CA LEU A 442 50.49 -3.37 -5.17
C LEU A 442 49.52 -2.23 -4.84
N ALA A 443 48.30 -2.25 -5.38
CA ALA A 443 47.25 -1.30 -5.00
C ALA A 443 46.69 -1.60 -3.60
N GLN A 444 46.42 -2.88 -3.29
CA GLN A 444 46.04 -3.36 -1.96
C GLN A 444 47.04 -2.88 -0.88
N MET A 445 48.34 -3.18 -1.05
CA MET A 445 49.40 -2.76 -0.11
C MET A 445 49.65 -1.25 -0.03
N ASP A 446 49.02 -0.45 -0.89
CA ASP A 446 49.11 1.02 -0.91
C ASP A 446 47.85 1.69 -0.35
N ALA A 447 46.70 1.03 -0.48
CA ALA A 447 45.44 1.34 0.18
C ALA A 447 45.50 1.01 1.69
N GLU A 448 46.00 -0.17 2.06
CA GLU A 448 46.12 -0.63 3.46
C GLU A 448 46.94 0.32 4.32
N LYS A 449 48.04 0.88 3.77
CA LYS A 449 48.88 1.90 4.45
C LYS A 449 48.13 3.20 4.79
N ARG A 450 46.97 3.42 4.18
CA ARG A 450 46.08 4.57 4.37
C ARG A 450 44.78 4.20 5.09
N GLY A 451 44.67 2.96 5.58
CA GLY A 451 43.45 2.43 6.22
C GLY A 451 42.31 2.12 5.23
N LEU A 452 42.63 1.98 3.94
CA LEU A 452 41.66 1.74 2.87
C LEU A 452 41.70 0.27 2.41
N THR A 453 40.55 -0.25 1.98
CA THR A 453 40.46 -1.51 1.22
C THR A 453 40.50 -1.21 -0.28
N ILE A 454 40.48 -2.24 -1.13
CA ILE A 454 40.20 -2.09 -2.56
C ILE A 454 39.11 -3.05 -3.03
N ARG A 455 38.40 -2.64 -4.08
CA ARG A 455 37.60 -3.54 -4.95
C ARG A 455 38.16 -3.50 -6.37
N VAL A 456 38.14 -4.64 -7.06
CA VAL A 456 38.53 -4.72 -8.47
C VAL A 456 37.27 -4.51 -9.31
N GLU A 457 37.23 -3.40 -10.05
CA GLU A 457 36.13 -3.04 -10.97
C GLU A 457 36.72 -3.02 -12.39
N TYR A 458 36.88 -4.22 -12.97
CA TYR A 458 37.68 -4.46 -14.17
C TYR A 458 37.36 -3.45 -15.31
N PRO A 459 38.36 -2.78 -15.90
CA PRO A 459 39.81 -3.04 -15.81
C PRO A 459 40.53 -2.34 -14.64
N ASP A 460 39.81 -1.69 -13.74
CA ASP A 460 40.34 -0.77 -12.73
C ASP A 460 40.40 -1.38 -11.32
N VAL A 461 41.05 -0.66 -10.42
CA VAL A 461 40.95 -0.86 -8.97
C VAL A 461 40.37 0.40 -8.35
N VAL A 462 39.35 0.27 -7.49
CA VAL A 462 38.86 1.37 -6.65
C VAL A 462 39.39 1.21 -5.23
N GLU A 463 39.86 2.30 -4.63
CA GLU A 463 40.26 2.40 -3.23
C GLU A 463 39.06 2.84 -2.41
N ILE A 464 38.76 2.11 -1.34
CA ILE A 464 37.53 2.25 -0.56
C ILE A 464 37.87 2.58 0.91
N GLU A 465 37.25 3.62 1.43
CA GLU A 465 37.17 3.88 2.87
C GLU A 465 35.90 3.23 3.40
N ARG A 466 36.01 2.35 4.40
CA ARG A 466 34.86 1.79 5.13
C ARG A 466 34.66 2.57 6.42
N ARG A 467 33.52 3.26 6.58
CA ARG A 467 33.15 3.93 7.84
C ARG A 467 32.04 3.16 8.53
N ALA A 468 32.20 2.89 9.82
CA ALA A 468 31.12 2.31 10.62
C ALA A 468 30.04 3.37 10.89
N THR A 469 28.79 3.07 10.52
CA THR A 469 27.63 3.95 10.72
C THR A 469 26.45 3.14 11.28
N ARG A 470 25.70 3.73 12.21
CA ARG A 470 24.62 3.09 12.98
C ARG A 470 23.24 3.63 12.57
N LYS A 471 22.29 2.75 12.26
CA LYS A 471 20.94 3.09 11.75
C LYS A 471 19.95 3.61 12.82
N GLU A 472 20.30 3.48 14.10
CA GLU A 472 19.41 3.78 15.24
C GLU A 472 19.01 5.26 15.36
N LEU A 473 19.60 6.17 14.59
CA LEU A 473 19.14 7.56 14.48
C LEU A 473 17.69 7.66 13.96
N ALA A 474 17.27 6.71 13.13
CA ALA A 474 15.88 6.57 12.71
C ALA A 474 14.92 6.31 13.88
N ILE A 475 15.38 5.63 14.95
CA ILE A 475 14.56 5.35 16.14
C ILE A 475 14.28 6.64 16.92
N TYR A 476 15.21 7.61 16.93
CA TYR A 476 14.90 8.94 17.46
C TYR A 476 13.79 9.64 16.66
N ALA A 477 13.82 9.59 15.32
CA ALA A 477 12.73 10.12 14.50
C ALA A 477 11.38 9.40 14.72
N LEU A 478 11.41 8.08 14.94
CA LEU A 478 10.23 7.29 15.34
C LEU A 478 9.63 7.80 16.66
N HIS A 479 10.46 8.00 17.69
CA HIS A 479 10.04 8.53 19.00
C HIS A 479 9.42 9.92 18.90
N GLN A 480 9.99 10.82 18.08
CA GLN A 480 9.45 12.17 17.89
C GLN A 480 8.07 12.12 17.20
N MET A 481 7.89 11.29 16.17
CA MET A 481 6.59 11.13 15.49
C MET A 481 5.54 10.46 16.38
N HIS A 482 5.93 9.41 17.12
CA HIS A 482 5.07 8.70 18.05
C HIS A 482 4.52 9.64 19.15
N ARG A 483 5.38 10.48 19.73
CA ARG A 483 4.99 11.47 20.75
C ARG A 483 4.00 12.51 20.23
N GLU A 484 4.20 13.02 19.02
CA GLU A 484 3.27 13.96 18.37
C GLU A 484 1.91 13.30 18.06
N ALA A 485 1.92 12.05 17.61
CA ALA A 485 0.71 11.27 17.36
C ALA A 485 -0.06 10.95 18.67
N GLN A 486 0.64 10.56 19.74
CA GLN A 486 0.02 10.32 21.05
C GLN A 486 -0.59 11.59 21.66
N GLN A 487 0.03 12.77 21.49
CA GLN A 487 -0.58 14.05 21.92
C GLN A 487 -1.94 14.29 21.26
N MET A 488 -2.09 13.90 20.00
CA MET A 488 -3.36 13.97 19.26
C MET A 488 -4.31 12.81 19.54
N ARG A 489 -3.96 11.88 20.45
CA ARG A 489 -4.71 10.65 20.77
C ARG A 489 -4.89 9.71 19.57
N VAL A 490 -3.88 9.64 18.70
CA VAL A 490 -3.75 8.53 17.74
C VAL A 490 -3.59 7.23 18.55
N PRO A 491 -4.29 6.13 18.22
CA PRO A 491 -4.28 4.89 19.02
C PRO A 491 -3.02 4.04 18.79
N LEU A 492 -1.85 4.64 18.96
CA LEU A 492 -0.57 3.95 19.06
C LEU A 492 -0.42 3.36 20.48
N ARG A 493 0.01 2.10 20.56
CA ARG A 493 0.56 1.53 21.78
C ARG A 493 1.85 2.25 22.17
N ASP A 494 2.21 2.18 23.44
CA ASP A 494 3.52 2.62 23.90
C ASP A 494 4.62 1.74 23.28
N MET A 495 5.81 2.32 23.12
CA MET A 495 6.99 1.65 22.62
C MET A 495 7.64 0.79 23.73
N ASP A 496 8.28 -0.31 23.35
CA ASP A 496 8.94 -1.22 24.28
C ASP A 496 10.46 -1.00 24.24
N ASP A 497 11.05 -0.49 25.34
CA ASP A 497 12.50 -0.26 25.45
C ASP A 497 13.34 -1.55 25.40
N ALA A 498 12.72 -2.74 25.44
CA ALA A 498 13.39 -4.02 25.20
C ALA A 498 13.37 -4.48 23.73
N ASP A 499 12.58 -3.84 22.87
CA ASP A 499 12.46 -4.16 21.45
C ASP A 499 13.48 -3.34 20.63
N PRO A 500 14.41 -3.97 19.88
CA PRO A 500 15.42 -3.24 19.11
C PRO A 500 14.86 -2.39 17.95
N ASP A 501 13.58 -2.54 17.58
CA ASP A 501 12.90 -1.62 16.67
C ASP A 501 12.53 -0.27 17.33
N HIS A 502 12.46 -0.25 18.67
CA HIS A 502 11.97 0.88 19.47
C HIS A 502 13.02 1.48 20.41
N ALA A 503 14.01 0.68 20.86
CA ALA A 503 14.99 1.07 21.85
C ALA A 503 16.04 2.04 21.29
N ILE A 504 16.14 3.25 21.84
CA ILE A 504 17.27 4.16 21.57
C ILE A 504 18.48 3.67 22.40
N PRO A 505 19.62 3.31 21.79
CA PRO A 505 20.80 2.87 22.54
C PRO A 505 21.28 3.93 23.53
N ALA A 506 21.71 3.53 24.72
CA ALA A 506 22.10 4.46 25.79
C ALA A 506 23.22 5.45 25.39
N GLU A 507 24.11 5.06 24.45
CA GLU A 507 25.09 5.95 23.82
C GLU A 507 24.40 7.06 23.00
N LEU A 508 23.48 6.69 22.10
CA LEU A 508 22.72 7.62 21.28
C LEU A 508 21.84 8.54 22.15
N GLN A 509 21.19 8.00 23.18
CA GLN A 509 20.42 8.79 24.13
C GLN A 509 21.29 9.83 24.85
N ALA A 510 22.49 9.45 25.29
CA ALA A 510 23.43 10.40 25.92
C ALA A 510 23.88 11.52 24.96
N ILE A 511 24.01 11.24 23.66
CA ILE A 511 24.29 12.25 22.62
C ILE A 511 23.09 13.18 22.43
N ILE A 512 21.86 12.64 22.32
CA ILE A 512 20.61 13.41 22.21
C ILE A 512 20.46 14.33 23.42
N ASP A 513 20.52 13.79 24.64
CA ASP A 513 20.42 14.54 25.88
C ASP A 513 21.45 15.68 25.95
N ALA A 514 22.69 15.43 25.51
CA ALA A 514 23.75 16.46 25.51
C ALA A 514 23.49 17.57 24.48
N TRP A 515 23.02 17.20 23.28
CA TRP A 515 22.68 18.11 22.19
C TRP A 515 21.47 18.98 22.51
N GLU A 516 20.37 18.42 23.04
CA GLU A 516 19.19 19.19 23.47
C GLU A 516 19.52 20.15 24.62
N ARG A 517 20.21 19.67 25.68
CA ARG A 517 20.63 20.52 26.81
C ARG A 517 21.56 21.64 26.35
N GLU A 518 22.45 21.39 25.38
CA GLU A 518 23.30 22.45 24.84
C GLU A 518 22.51 23.46 24.01
N GLY A 519 21.57 23.01 23.18
CA GLY A 519 20.70 23.90 22.39
C GLY A 519 19.87 24.83 23.28
N MET A 520 19.26 24.28 24.33
CA MET A 520 18.55 25.06 25.35
C MET A 520 19.47 26.05 26.07
N ARG A 521 20.65 25.61 26.53
CA ARG A 521 21.67 26.47 27.18
C ARG A 521 22.14 27.62 26.28
N ARG A 522 22.28 27.37 24.97
CA ARG A 522 22.72 28.37 23.98
C ARG A 522 21.58 29.25 23.43
N LYS A 523 20.32 28.99 23.81
CA LYS A 523 19.12 29.57 23.16
C LYS A 523 19.10 29.36 21.64
N ARG A 524 19.65 28.22 21.19
CA ARG A 524 19.65 27.76 19.79
C ARG A 524 19.06 26.34 19.77
N PRO A 525 17.73 26.18 19.77
CA PRO A 525 17.11 24.85 19.68
C PRO A 525 17.67 24.05 18.50
N TRP A 526 17.78 22.73 18.68
CA TRP A 526 18.19 21.75 17.67
C TRP A 526 19.61 21.87 17.07
N MET A 527 20.36 22.96 17.24
CA MET A 527 21.79 23.10 16.87
C MET A 527 22.25 22.33 15.61
N LEU A 528 21.45 22.40 14.54
CA LEU A 528 21.57 21.48 13.40
C LEU A 528 22.90 21.65 12.65
N ASP A 529 23.44 22.87 12.66
CA ASP A 529 24.75 23.27 12.11
C ASP A 529 25.96 22.49 12.64
N VAL A 530 25.87 21.92 13.85
CA VAL A 530 26.92 21.05 14.42
C VAL A 530 26.47 19.60 14.59
N SER A 531 25.27 19.26 14.14
CA SER A 531 24.70 17.92 14.38
C SER A 531 25.45 16.82 13.62
N ARG A 532 26.02 17.10 12.43
CA ARG A 532 26.93 16.18 11.71
C ARG A 532 28.20 15.83 12.51
N GLU A 533 28.70 16.72 13.37
CA GLU A 533 29.82 16.40 14.27
C GLU A 533 29.36 15.63 15.52
N ARG A 534 28.18 15.96 16.05
CA ARG A 534 27.63 15.33 17.28
C ARG A 534 27.20 13.88 17.07
N PHE A 535 26.60 13.57 15.92
CA PHE A 535 26.06 12.25 15.59
C PHE A 535 26.91 11.55 14.50
N ALA A 536 28.24 11.77 14.50
CA ALA A 536 29.14 11.37 13.41
C ALA A 536 29.22 9.85 13.14
N GLY A 537 28.91 9.00 14.13
CA GLY A 537 28.79 7.54 13.96
C GLY A 537 27.38 7.04 13.62
N TYR A 538 26.44 7.94 13.39
CA TYR A 538 25.01 7.65 13.20
C TYR A 538 24.40 8.33 11.96
N ILE A 539 24.94 9.47 11.52
CA ILE A 539 24.48 10.15 10.30
C ILE A 539 25.17 9.54 9.08
N HIS A 540 24.37 8.93 8.22
CA HIS A 540 24.85 8.36 6.97
C HIS A 540 25.22 9.43 5.93
N THR A 541 25.90 9.03 4.86
CA THR A 541 26.25 9.88 3.72
C THR A 541 25.56 9.35 2.47
N SER A 542 24.31 9.78 2.29
CA SER A 542 23.41 9.27 1.26
C SER A 542 23.83 9.56 -0.19
N HIS A 543 24.68 10.57 -0.42
CA HIS A 543 25.10 11.00 -1.75
C HIS A 543 26.41 10.32 -2.20
N ARG A 544 26.53 10.00 -3.49
CA ARG A 544 27.71 9.35 -4.10
C ARG A 544 28.02 10.03 -5.44
N GLN A 545 29.19 10.65 -5.58
CA GLN A 545 29.53 11.47 -6.76
C GLN A 545 29.59 10.67 -8.07
N GLU A 546 30.01 9.40 -8.04
CA GLU A 546 30.03 8.52 -9.23
C GLU A 546 28.65 7.91 -9.59
N SER A 547 27.57 8.26 -8.87
CA SER A 547 26.25 7.63 -9.02
C SER A 547 25.16 8.64 -9.41
N LEU A 548 24.68 8.60 -10.66
CA LEU A 548 23.59 9.50 -11.12
C LEU A 548 22.31 9.43 -10.25
N PRO A 549 21.84 8.26 -9.78
CA PRO A 549 20.72 8.17 -8.83
C PRO A 549 20.96 8.85 -7.48
N HIS A 550 22.21 9.00 -7.06
CA HIS A 550 22.61 9.52 -5.75
C HIS A 550 23.55 10.73 -5.84
N ALA A 551 23.55 11.43 -6.97
CA ALA A 551 24.39 12.61 -7.16
C ALA A 551 23.97 13.72 -6.16
N PRO A 552 24.93 14.39 -5.49
CA PRO A 552 24.63 15.56 -4.69
C PRO A 552 24.17 16.72 -5.58
N GLU A 553 23.38 17.62 -5.01
CA GLU A 553 23.08 18.93 -5.60
C GLU A 553 24.39 19.69 -5.87
N PRO A 554 24.59 20.27 -7.07
CA PRO A 554 25.80 21.03 -7.40
C PRO A 554 26.05 22.25 -6.50
N SER A 555 25.01 22.74 -5.82
CA SER A 555 25.05 23.82 -4.83
C SER A 555 25.59 23.38 -3.45
N GLY A 556 25.61 22.06 -3.16
CA GLY A 556 25.77 21.52 -1.81
C GLY A 556 24.57 21.76 -0.88
N VAL A 557 23.46 22.29 -1.40
CA VAL A 557 22.24 22.63 -0.65
C VAL A 557 21.06 21.92 -1.28
N ARG A 558 20.29 21.18 -0.46
CA ARG A 558 19.11 20.44 -0.90
C ARG A 558 18.09 21.36 -1.58
N GLN A 559 17.61 20.95 -2.75
CA GLN A 559 16.46 21.60 -3.38
C GLN A 559 15.20 21.40 -2.52
N VAL A 560 14.43 22.47 -2.32
CA VAL A 560 13.18 22.47 -1.54
C VAL A 560 12.06 23.09 -2.38
N TYR A 561 10.89 22.46 -2.36
CA TYR A 561 9.69 22.97 -3.02
C TYR A 561 8.61 23.31 -1.97
N PRO A 562 8.01 24.51 -2.03
CA PRO A 562 7.03 24.95 -1.05
C PRO A 562 5.65 24.30 -1.25
N ASN A 563 4.86 24.30 -0.19
CA ASN A 563 3.48 23.86 -0.14
C ASN A 563 2.56 24.86 -0.87
N VAL A 564 2.47 24.75 -2.19
CA VAL A 564 1.63 25.60 -3.05
C VAL A 564 0.55 24.79 -3.76
N SER A 565 -0.67 25.31 -3.83
CA SER A 565 -1.71 24.70 -4.67
C SER A 565 -1.40 24.96 -6.14
N ARG A 566 -1.01 23.90 -6.86
CA ARG A 566 -0.84 23.91 -8.32
C ARG A 566 -2.18 23.87 -9.07
N ARG A 567 -3.31 23.80 -8.36
CA ARG A 567 -4.65 23.59 -8.93
C ARG A 567 -5.62 24.69 -8.54
N SER A 568 -6.34 25.20 -9.53
CA SER A 568 -7.40 26.20 -9.38
C SER A 568 -8.69 25.66 -8.75
N TYR A 569 -8.60 24.64 -7.90
CA TYR A 569 -9.72 24.23 -7.04
C TYR A 569 -9.80 25.20 -5.87
N LEU A 570 -10.70 26.18 -6.00
CA LEU A 570 -11.26 26.85 -4.83
C LEU A 570 -11.85 25.75 -3.92
N PRO A 571 -11.43 25.64 -2.64
CA PRO A 571 -12.12 24.75 -1.73
C PRO A 571 -13.59 25.17 -1.65
N ALA A 572 -14.50 24.19 -1.61
CA ALA A 572 -15.87 24.48 -1.23
C ALA A 572 -15.84 25.15 0.15
N ARG A 573 -16.61 26.23 0.33
CA ARG A 573 -16.60 26.98 1.60
C ARG A 573 -17.03 26.05 2.73
N GLU A 574 -16.08 25.70 3.59
CA GLU A 574 -16.39 25.14 4.90
C GLU A 574 -17.26 26.15 5.67
N VAL A 575 -18.20 25.64 6.46
CA VAL A 575 -19.02 26.47 7.34
C VAL A 575 -18.17 26.86 8.54
N GLN A 576 -17.55 28.03 8.44
CA GLN A 576 -17.13 28.78 9.63
C GLN A 576 -18.40 29.22 10.36
N ASP A 577 -18.74 28.52 11.45
CA ASP A 577 -19.20 29.06 12.74
C ASP A 577 -19.94 27.98 13.58
N ALA A 578 -19.26 27.47 14.61
CA ALA A 578 -19.82 26.85 15.83
C ALA A 578 -18.74 26.70 16.91
#